data_AF-A0A7C5X0M1-F1
#
_entry.id   AF-A0A7C5X0M1-F1
#
_cell.length_a   1.000
_cell.length_b   1.000
_cell.length_c   1.000
_cell.angle_alpha   90.00
_cell.angle_beta   90.00
_cell.angle_gamma   90.00
#
_symmetry.space_group_name_H-M   'P 1'
#
loop_
_entity.id
_entity.type
_entity.pdbx_description
1 polymer ?
#
loop_
_entity_poly.entity_id
_entity_poly.type
_entity_poly.pdbx_seq_one_letter_code
_entity_poly.pdbx_strand_id
1 'polypeptide(L)'
;MTSKIEDMLEKYVKAPREVKKDPKSAWVERMMKSAKKYYKRCPYFDHKTKMCFITLGEKCTREGKFDGCPIFLDFLSRKYDEYASKRIPLPTDFLDISVSF
;
A
#
# COMPACT_ATOMS: atom_id res chain seq x y z
N MET A 1 2.78 -45.68 16.81
CA MET A 1 3.64 -44.86 15.93
C MET A 1 2.73 -44.21 14.90
N THR A 2 2.11 -43.10 15.27
CA THR A 2 1.31 -42.28 14.36
C THR A 2 2.23 -41.74 13.28
N SER A 3 1.76 -41.91 12.05
CA SER A 3 2.56 -41.96 10.84
C SER A 3 3.09 -40.56 10.53
N LYS A 4 4.34 -40.44 10.07
CA LYS A 4 4.89 -39.19 9.47
C LYS A 4 3.95 -38.50 8.48
N ILE A 5 3.01 -39.25 7.92
CA ILE A 5 1.95 -38.81 7.01
C ILE A 5 0.98 -37.84 7.70
N GLU A 6 0.62 -38.06 8.96
CA GLU A 6 -0.31 -37.20 9.71
C GLU A 6 0.31 -35.83 10.02
N ASP A 7 1.58 -35.81 10.44
CA ASP A 7 2.36 -34.58 10.69
C ASP A 7 2.57 -33.75 9.41
N MET A 8 2.83 -34.42 8.27
CA MET A 8 2.94 -33.76 6.97
C MET A 8 1.60 -33.16 6.49
N LEU A 9 0.49 -33.86 6.73
CA LEU A 9 -0.83 -33.37 6.35
C LEU A 9 -1.22 -32.14 7.16
N GLU A 10 -0.91 -32.14 8.46
CA GLU A 10 -1.20 -31.00 9.34
C GLU A 10 -0.35 -29.77 9.00
N LYS A 11 0.89 -29.97 8.54
CA LYS A 11 1.75 -28.90 7.99
C LYS A 11 1.19 -28.29 6.70
N TYR A 12 0.57 -29.09 5.84
CA TYR A 12 -0.08 -28.61 4.62
C TYR A 12 -1.40 -27.88 4.89
N VAL A 13 -2.16 -28.31 5.91
CA VAL A 13 -3.41 -27.65 6.33
C VAL A 13 -3.14 -26.34 7.06
N LYS A 14 -2.02 -26.23 7.80
CA LYS A 14 -1.59 -25.02 8.51
C LYS A 14 -0.73 -24.06 7.68
N ALA A 15 -0.34 -24.43 6.46
CA ALA A 15 0.24 -23.45 5.54
C ALA A 15 -0.83 -22.39 5.27
N PRO A 16 -0.64 -21.11 5.65
CA PRO A 16 -1.58 -20.07 5.27
C PRO A 16 -1.67 -20.13 3.75
N ARG A 17 -2.86 -20.41 3.22
CA ARG A 17 -3.13 -20.25 1.79
C ARG A 17 -2.58 -18.89 1.44
N GLU A 18 -1.53 -18.84 0.63
CA GLU A 18 -1.09 -17.60 0.03
C GLU A 18 -2.28 -17.14 -0.80
N VAL A 19 -3.16 -16.35 -0.17
CA VAL A 19 -4.21 -15.63 -0.84
C VAL A 19 -3.45 -14.84 -1.88
N LYS A 20 -3.54 -15.27 -3.15
CA LYS A 20 -2.91 -14.59 -4.27
C LYS A 20 -3.27 -13.12 -4.11
N LYS A 21 -2.33 -12.32 -3.58
CA LYS A 21 -2.58 -10.92 -3.35
C LYS A 21 -2.86 -10.35 -4.72
N ASP A 22 -4.04 -9.76 -4.85
CA ASP A 22 -4.43 -9.08 -6.07
C ASP A 22 -3.27 -8.16 -6.53
N PRO A 23 -2.93 -8.14 -7.84
CA PRO A 23 -1.75 -7.42 -8.34
C PRO A 23 -1.71 -5.95 -7.90
N LYS A 24 -2.87 -5.31 -7.83
CA LYS A 24 -3.01 -3.94 -7.35
C LYS A 24 -2.71 -3.85 -5.86
N SER A 25 -3.28 -4.73 -5.05
CA SER A 25 -2.99 -4.79 -3.61
C SER A 25 -1.51 -5.02 -3.33
N ALA A 26 -0.86 -5.91 -4.09
CA ALA A 26 0.57 -6.17 -3.98
C ALA A 26 1.42 -4.94 -4.37
N TRP A 27 1.02 -4.22 -5.42
CA TRP A 27 1.68 -3.00 -5.84
C TRP A 27 1.50 -1.87 -4.82
N VAL A 28 0.29 -1.65 -4.29
CA VAL A 28 0.01 -0.65 -3.26
C VAL A 28 0.85 -0.92 -2.01
N GLU A 29 0.94 -2.16 -1.54
CA GLU A 29 1.78 -2.51 -0.39
C GLU A 29 3.27 -2.22 -0.66
N ARG A 30 3.75 -2.50 -1.87
CA ARG A 30 5.12 -2.17 -2.29
C ARG A 30 5.35 -0.65 -2.27
N MET A 31 4.42 0.15 -2.79
CA MET A 31 4.52 1.60 -2.78
C MET A 31 4.49 2.17 -1.36
N MET A 32 3.64 1.64 -0.49
CA MET A 32 3.63 1.99 0.93
C MET A 32 4.98 1.72 1.59
N LYS A 33 5.58 0.55 1.33
CA LYS A 33 6.91 0.19 1.84
C LYS A 33 8.00 1.11 1.28
N SER A 34 7.94 1.45 -0.01
CA SER A 34 8.89 2.39 -0.64
C SER A 34 8.76 3.79 -0.02
N ALA A 35 7.54 4.33 0.12
CA ALA A 35 7.30 5.64 0.74
C ALA A 35 7.91 5.75 2.16
N LYS A 36 7.83 4.68 2.96
CA LYS A 36 8.44 4.62 4.30
C LYS A 36 9.97 4.72 4.31
N LYS A 37 10.64 4.38 3.21
CA LYS A 37 12.10 4.54 3.09
C LYS A 37 12.50 6.01 3.03
N TYR A 38 11.69 6.83 2.36
CA TYR A 38 11.98 8.24 2.11
C TYR A 38 11.37 9.17 3.15
N TYR A 39 10.17 8.83 3.63
CA TYR A 39 9.38 9.73 4.45
C TYR A 39 9.06 9.13 5.82
N LYS A 40 9.47 9.85 6.88
CA LYS A 40 9.10 9.54 8.27
C LYS A 40 7.65 9.93 8.59
N ARG A 41 7.05 10.80 7.78
CA ARG A 41 5.67 11.32 7.91
C ARG A 41 5.04 11.46 6.53
N CYS A 42 3.71 11.52 6.45
CA CYS A 42 2.95 11.60 5.21
C CYS A 42 3.46 12.76 4.34
N PRO A 43 3.88 12.50 3.08
CA PRO A 43 4.33 13.56 2.18
C PRO A 43 3.21 14.54 1.78
N TYR A 44 1.94 14.16 2.01
CA TYR A 44 0.76 14.98 1.69
C TYR A 44 0.11 15.62 2.92
N PHE A 45 0.79 15.66 4.06
CA PHE A 45 0.27 16.28 5.28
C PHE A 45 0.91 17.65 5.51
N ASP A 46 0.08 18.68 5.66
CA ASP A 46 0.56 19.98 6.11
C ASP A 46 0.60 20.06 7.63
N HIS A 47 1.79 20.33 8.18
CA HIS A 47 1.99 20.45 9.61
C HIS A 47 1.37 21.71 10.22
N LYS A 48 1.28 22.79 9.43
CA LYS A 48 0.80 24.09 9.89
C LYS A 48 -0.72 24.08 10.04
N THR A 49 -1.43 23.70 8.98
CA THR A 49 -2.90 23.68 8.94
C THR A 49 -3.51 22.35 9.38
N LYS A 50 -2.68 21.30 9.56
CA LYS A 50 -3.13 19.92 9.84
C LYS A 50 -3.99 19.33 8.72
N MET A 51 -3.83 19.81 7.50
CA MET A 51 -4.62 19.39 6.35
C MET A 51 -3.98 18.21 5.58
N CYS A 52 -4.81 17.49 4.85
CA CYS A 52 -4.43 16.43 3.93
C CYS A 52 -4.59 16.92 2.48
N PHE A 53 -3.49 16.99 1.73
CA PHE A 53 -3.50 17.45 0.34
C PHE A 53 -4.15 16.45 -0.62
N ILE A 54 -4.24 15.17 -0.26
CA ILE A 54 -4.93 14.16 -1.08
C ILE A 54 -6.44 14.43 -1.12
N THR A 55 -7.01 14.92 -0.02
CA THR A 55 -8.44 15.24 0.12
C THR A 55 -8.72 16.72 -0.07
N LEU A 56 -7.91 17.40 -0.88
CA LEU A 56 -8.09 18.82 -1.23
C LEU A 56 -8.18 19.76 -0.02
N GLY A 57 -7.48 19.46 1.07
CA GLY A 57 -7.39 20.34 2.24
C GLY A 57 -8.29 19.99 3.42
N GLU A 58 -8.99 18.84 3.41
CA GLU A 58 -9.68 18.37 4.61
C GLU A 58 -8.69 18.09 5.76
N LYS A 59 -9.19 18.18 7.00
CA LYS A 59 -8.38 17.97 8.21
C LYS A 59 -7.91 16.51 8.27
N CYS A 60 -6.61 16.31 8.44
CA CYS A 60 -6.03 14.98 8.56
C CYS A 60 -6.35 14.37 9.93
N THR A 61 -7.11 13.26 9.94
CA THR A 61 -7.47 12.52 11.16
C THR A 61 -6.31 11.72 11.76
N ARG A 62 -5.18 11.61 11.04
CA ARG A 62 -4.02 10.79 11.41
C ARG A 62 -2.76 11.58 11.74
N GLU A 63 -2.88 12.91 11.79
CA GLU A 63 -1.79 13.81 12.20
C GLU A 63 -0.48 13.61 11.40
N GLY A 64 -0.62 13.25 10.12
CA GLY A 64 0.49 12.97 9.22
C GLY A 64 1.05 11.55 9.30
N LYS A 65 0.49 10.63 10.10
CA LYS A 65 0.82 9.20 10.00
C LYS A 65 0.14 8.60 8.78
N PHE A 66 0.92 8.13 7.81
CA PHE A 66 0.40 7.53 6.58
C PHE A 66 0.36 6.00 6.60
N ASP A 67 1.01 5.36 7.58
CA ASP A 67 0.96 3.91 7.71
C ASP A 67 -0.48 3.44 7.97
N GLY A 68 -1.00 2.59 7.08
CA GLY A 68 -2.40 2.16 7.10
C GLY A 68 -3.42 3.28 6.89
N CYS A 69 -3.04 4.46 6.40
CA CYS A 69 -3.98 5.55 6.13
C CYS A 69 -4.89 5.21 4.94
N PRO A 70 -6.23 5.14 5.12
CA PRO A 70 -7.15 4.74 4.06
C PRO A 70 -7.11 5.70 2.87
N ILE A 71 -6.96 7.01 3.14
CA ILE A 71 -6.86 8.04 2.10
C ILE A 71 -5.60 7.84 1.25
N PHE A 72 -4.47 7.51 1.88
CA PHE A 72 -3.23 7.30 1.15
C PHE A 72 -3.23 5.98 0.39
N LEU A 73 -3.81 4.92 0.96
CA LEU A 73 -4.02 3.64 0.27
C LEU A 73 -4.94 3.81 -0.94
N ASP A 74 -6.02 4.58 -0.80
CA ASP A 74 -6.93 4.89 -1.90
C ASP A 74 -6.24 5.71 -3.00
N PHE A 75 -5.43 6.70 -2.63
CA PHE A 75 -4.61 7.44 -3.60
C PHE A 75 -3.70 6.52 -4.43
N LEU A 76 -2.98 5.60 -3.78
CA LEU A 76 -2.13 4.63 -4.47
C LEU A 76 -2.96 3.68 -5.35
N SER A 77 -4.09 3.20 -4.82
CA SER A 77 -5.05 2.37 -5.56
C SER A 77 -5.52 3.07 -6.85
N ARG A 78 -5.89 4.35 -6.78
CA ARG A 78 -6.30 5.15 -7.95
C ARG A 78 -5.15 5.36 -8.94
N LYS A 79 -3.93 5.60 -8.44
CA LYS A 79 -2.74 5.73 -9.31
C LYS A 79 -2.43 4.43 -10.05
N TYR A 80 -2.59 3.28 -9.40
CA TYR A 80 -2.48 1.98 -10.09
C TYR A 80 -3.46 1.87 -11.26
N ASP A 81 -4.74 2.21 -11.03
CA ASP A 81 -5.77 2.14 -12.07
C ASP A 81 -5.46 3.13 -13.22
N GLU A 82 -4.93 4.31 -12.89
CA GLU A 82 -4.50 5.30 -13.87
C GLU A 82 -3.38 4.77 -14.78
N TYR A 83 -2.32 4.18 -14.20
CA TYR A 83 -1.23 3.59 -14.98
C TYR A 83 -1.70 2.38 -15.79
N ALA A 84 -2.50 1.49 -15.18
CA ALA A 84 -3.02 0.30 -15.82
C ALA A 84 -3.92 0.64 -17.02
N SER A 85 -4.83 1.61 -16.86
CA SER A 85 -5.72 2.06 -17.95
C SER A 85 -4.97 2.72 -19.10
N LYS A 86 -3.92 3.50 -18.79
CA LYS A 86 -3.04 4.14 -19.79
C LYS A 86 -2.00 3.19 -20.39
N ARG A 87 -1.96 1.92 -19.95
CA ARG A 87 -0.92 0.92 -20.30
C ARG A 87 0.51 1.41 -20.07
N ILE A 88 0.68 2.26 -19.05
CA ILE A 88 2.00 2.76 -18.64
C ILE A 88 2.61 1.73 -17.67
N PRO A 89 3.92 1.44 -17.75
CA PRO A 89 4.58 0.59 -16.79
C PRO A 89 4.38 1.08 -15.36
N LEU A 90 4.04 0.15 -14.45
CA LEU A 90 3.85 0.48 -13.05
C LEU A 90 5.17 0.90 -12.40
N PRO A 91 5.22 2.06 -11.71
CA PRO A 91 6.38 2.48 -10.95
C PRO A 91 6.85 1.42 -9.94
N THR A 92 8.16 1.32 -9.75
CA THR A 92 8.75 0.43 -8.74
C THR A 92 9.10 1.13 -7.45
N ASP A 93 9.30 2.44 -7.52
CA ASP A 93 9.53 3.30 -6.37
C ASP A 93 8.42 4.35 -6.20
N PHE A 94 8.19 4.77 -4.96
CA PHE A 94 7.20 5.79 -4.65
C PHE A 94 7.58 7.15 -5.23
N LEU A 95 8.87 7.47 -5.32
CA LEU A 95 9.34 8.73 -5.91
C LEU A 95 9.06 8.84 -7.41
N ASP A 96 8.88 7.70 -8.08
CA ASP A 96 8.54 7.62 -9.51
C ASP A 96 7.04 7.85 -9.76
N ILE A 97 6.22 7.92 -8.71
CA ILE A 97 4.80 8.23 -8.86
C ILE A 97 4.66 9.71 -9.21
N SER A 98 4.35 9.99 -10.48
CA SER A 98 4.02 11.35 -10.91
C SER A 98 2.82 11.90 -10.12
N VAL A 99 3.08 12.98 -9.38
CA VAL A 99 2.05 13.76 -8.69
C VAL A 99 1.69 14.93 -9.61
N SER A 100 0.88 14.67 -10.63
CA SER A 100 0.14 15.75 -11.31
C SER A 100 -1.09 16.07 -10.47
N PHE A 101 -1.13 17.27 -9.91
CA PHE A 101 -2.29 17.87 -9.26
C PHE A 101 -3.15 18.61 -10.28
#